data_AF-A0A820Y4M4-F1
#
_entry.id   AF-A0A820Y4M4-F1
#
_cell.length_a   1.000
_cell.length_b   1.000
_cell.length_c   1.000
_cell.angle_alpha   90.00
_cell.angle_beta   90.00
_cell.angle_gamma   90.00
#
_symmetry.space_group_name_H-M   'P 1'
#
loop_
_entity.id
_entity.type
_entity.pdbx_description
1 polymer ?
#
loop_
_entity_poly.entity_id
_entity_poly.type
_entity_poly.pdbx_seq_one_letter_code
_entity_poly.pdbx_strand_id
1 'polypeptide(L)'
;MTSNVWLKQEWYDDKLRWDPSKYGGVDVLYIPSQQIWLPDIVLYNNADGNYEVTLMTKATVYYDGRVIWEPPAIYKSSCTINVEFFPFDIQHCQMKFGSWTYNGEQVDLVHINQTNGSIPVYGDNSVPYAIDLTDFYRSVEWDIMEVPAQRNVRKYTCCPQTYTDITFLITIRRKTLFYTVNLIIPCVGISFLTVLTFYLPSDSGEKVALCISILLSLTVFFLLLAELIPPTSLVVPLIGKYLLFTMILVTLSIVVTVTVLNIHFRSPLTHKMPPWVRRVFLQVLPKLLWMRRPKTVDPLQYQQSTFYTNHMKKHSTTKFIVPLLHTKSYKKNQFNKRLLNDGNCDQDMIENLDDENDLRQSEQSNQSSLYPNEIKKAFDGLKCIAAHMRQEDEEKKVKFSKYRVYKINH
;
A
#
# COMPACT_ATOMS: atom_id res chain seq x y z
N MET A 1 20.23 -9.56 -12.21
CA MET A 1 20.51 -8.13 -12.50
C MET A 1 20.55 -7.97 -14.01
N THR A 2 19.91 -6.93 -14.54
CA THR A 2 19.92 -6.64 -15.98
C THR A 2 20.69 -5.34 -16.20
N SER A 3 21.64 -5.35 -17.13
CA SER A 3 22.49 -4.19 -17.44
C SER A 3 22.67 -4.05 -18.95
N ASN A 4 22.52 -2.82 -19.45
CA ASN A 4 22.91 -2.46 -20.81
C ASN A 4 24.34 -1.90 -20.75
N VAL A 5 25.27 -2.54 -21.44
CA VAL A 5 26.70 -2.19 -21.40
C VAL A 5 27.31 -2.22 -22.79
N TRP A 6 28.37 -1.45 -22.99
CA TRP A 6 29.27 -1.58 -24.13
C TRP A 6 30.48 -2.38 -23.72
N LEU A 7 30.71 -3.53 -24.34
CA LEU A 7 31.84 -4.39 -24.01
C LEU A 7 33.03 -4.02 -24.89
N LYS A 8 33.89 -3.11 -24.41
CA LYS A 8 35.09 -2.71 -25.14
C LYS A 8 36.16 -3.80 -25.10
N GLN A 9 36.57 -4.24 -26.28
CA GLN A 9 37.61 -5.25 -26.49
C GLN A 9 38.68 -4.67 -27.41
N GLU A 10 39.95 -4.87 -27.05
CA GLU A 10 41.10 -4.44 -27.84
C GLU A 10 42.10 -5.59 -27.92
N TRP A 11 42.57 -5.91 -29.13
CA TRP A 11 43.61 -6.90 -29.37
C TRP A 11 44.45 -6.52 -30.58
N TYR A 12 45.53 -7.26 -30.82
CA TYR A 12 46.38 -7.11 -32.00
C TYR A 12 46.28 -8.34 -32.89
N ASP A 13 46.12 -8.13 -34.19
CA ASP A 13 46.13 -9.16 -35.22
C ASP A 13 47.20 -8.84 -36.27
N ASP A 14 48.25 -9.67 -36.33
CA ASP A 14 49.37 -9.48 -37.26
C ASP A 14 48.95 -9.64 -38.73
N LYS A 15 47.85 -10.35 -39.03
CA LYS A 15 47.36 -10.54 -40.40
C LYS A 15 46.62 -9.32 -40.94
N LEU A 16 46.19 -8.42 -40.06
CA LEU A 16 45.47 -7.19 -40.41
C LEU A 16 46.37 -5.95 -40.42
N ARG A 17 47.69 -6.13 -40.58
CA ARG A 17 48.65 -5.04 -40.72
C ARG A 17 48.85 -4.63 -42.17
N TRP A 18 48.96 -3.33 -42.42
CA TRP A 18 49.33 -2.79 -43.73
C TRP A 18 50.19 -1.53 -43.60
N ASP A 19 50.86 -1.14 -44.68
CA ASP A 19 51.64 0.10 -44.77
C ASP A 19 50.77 1.19 -45.42
N PRO A 20 50.35 2.24 -44.68
CA PRO A 20 49.52 3.31 -45.22
C PRO A 20 50.09 3.94 -46.49
N SER A 21 51.42 3.99 -46.62
CA SER A 21 52.12 4.57 -47.77
C SER A 21 51.79 3.85 -49.09
N LYS A 22 51.47 2.55 -49.02
CA LYS A 22 51.11 1.72 -50.20
C LYS A 22 49.62 1.77 -50.54
N TYR A 23 48.79 2.28 -49.64
CA TYR A 23 47.32 2.27 -49.74
C TYR A 23 46.72 3.68 -49.67
N GLY A 24 47.45 4.70 -50.13
CA GLY A 24 46.94 6.07 -50.22
C GLY A 24 46.75 6.79 -48.89
N GLY A 25 47.51 6.41 -47.86
CA GLY A 25 47.48 7.03 -46.52
C GLY A 25 46.29 6.60 -45.66
N VAL A 26 45.70 5.43 -45.94
CA VAL A 26 44.61 4.88 -45.11
C VAL A 26 45.21 4.28 -43.84
N ASP A 27 44.87 4.85 -42.68
CA ASP A 27 45.36 4.39 -41.37
C ASP A 27 44.34 3.53 -40.61
N VAL A 28 43.06 3.60 -40.98
CA VAL A 28 41.95 2.95 -40.26
C VAL A 28 40.92 2.36 -41.24
N LEU A 29 40.42 1.17 -40.93
CA LEU A 29 39.37 0.47 -41.66
C LEU A 29 38.24 0.04 -40.71
N TYR A 30 37.00 0.05 -41.20
CA TYR A 30 35.83 -0.46 -40.48
C TYR A 30 35.34 -1.76 -41.13
N ILE A 31 35.63 -2.88 -40.49
CA ILE A 31 35.36 -4.22 -41.04
C ILE A 31 34.19 -4.86 -40.25
N PRO A 32 33.21 -5.49 -40.91
CA PRO A 32 32.21 -6.30 -40.20
C PRO A 32 32.88 -7.34 -39.29
N SER A 33 32.49 -7.40 -38.02
CA SER A 33 33.12 -8.27 -37.01
C SER A 33 33.07 -9.75 -37.38
N GLN A 34 32.08 -10.17 -38.18
CA GLN A 34 31.94 -11.55 -38.65
C GLN A 34 33.01 -11.99 -39.67
N GLN A 35 33.76 -11.05 -40.26
CA GLN A 35 34.79 -11.34 -41.26
C GLN A 35 36.20 -11.48 -40.66
N ILE A 36 36.34 -11.16 -39.37
CA ILE A 36 37.61 -11.23 -38.63
C ILE A 36 37.46 -12.20 -37.46
N TRP A 37 38.59 -12.62 -36.90
CA TRP A 37 38.57 -13.40 -35.68
C TRP A 37 38.12 -12.52 -34.50
N LEU A 38 37.27 -13.07 -33.64
CA LEU A 38 36.78 -12.42 -32.42
C LEU A 38 37.07 -13.34 -31.22
N PRO A 39 37.51 -12.81 -30.08
CA PRO A 39 37.61 -13.60 -28.86
C PRO A 39 36.21 -13.95 -28.32
N ASP A 40 36.07 -15.16 -27.79
CA ASP A 40 34.80 -15.71 -27.28
C ASP A 40 34.55 -15.31 -25.82
N ILE A 41 34.47 -14.01 -25.57
CA ILE A 41 34.22 -13.47 -24.23
C ILE A 41 32.75 -13.65 -23.85
N VAL A 42 32.51 -14.43 -22.80
CA VAL A 42 31.16 -14.77 -22.33
C VAL A 42 30.97 -14.43 -20.85
N LEU A 43 29.72 -14.18 -20.47
CA LEU A 43 29.30 -14.00 -19.08
C LEU A 43 29.02 -15.39 -18.45
N TYR A 44 29.84 -15.83 -17.51
CA TYR A 44 29.68 -17.15 -16.89
C TYR A 44 28.45 -17.25 -15.98
N ASN A 45 28.14 -16.21 -15.22
CA ASN A 45 26.98 -16.18 -14.33
C ASN A 45 25.73 -15.62 -15.03
N ASN A 46 25.51 -15.99 -16.28
CA ASN A 46 24.33 -15.59 -17.05
C ASN A 46 23.05 -16.28 -16.52
N ALA A 47 21.94 -15.55 -16.50
CA ALA A 47 20.62 -16.04 -16.11
C ALA A 47 19.63 -16.17 -17.30
N ASP A 48 19.95 -15.61 -18.48
CA ASP A 48 19.04 -15.57 -19.64
C ASP A 48 19.15 -16.78 -20.58
N GLY A 49 20.23 -17.56 -20.47
CA GLY A 49 20.51 -18.70 -21.37
C GLY A 49 21.10 -18.32 -22.74
N ASN A 50 21.03 -17.05 -23.16
CA ASN A 50 21.70 -16.54 -24.36
C ASN A 50 23.07 -15.95 -24.01
N TYR A 51 24.16 -16.57 -24.48
CA TYR A 51 25.53 -16.15 -24.18
C TYR A 51 26.18 -15.27 -25.25
N GLU A 52 25.55 -15.16 -26.43
CA GLU A 52 26.05 -14.34 -27.53
C GLU A 52 25.66 -12.86 -27.37
N VAL A 53 26.49 -11.98 -27.94
CA VAL A 53 26.25 -10.54 -27.95
C VAL A 53 25.08 -10.19 -28.88
N THR A 54 24.16 -9.34 -28.42
CA THR A 54 22.90 -9.04 -29.09
C THR A 54 23.06 -8.40 -30.48
N LEU A 55 24.14 -7.64 -30.69
CA LEU A 55 24.39 -6.94 -31.95
C LEU A 55 25.86 -7.04 -32.37
N MET A 56 26.10 -7.65 -33.52
CA MET A 56 27.42 -7.72 -34.15
C MET A 56 27.70 -6.43 -34.93
N THR A 57 28.38 -5.48 -34.28
CA THR A 57 28.81 -4.20 -34.88
C THR A 57 30.07 -4.37 -35.73
N LYS A 58 30.43 -3.36 -36.52
CA LYS A 58 31.74 -3.33 -37.21
C LYS A 58 32.86 -3.10 -36.18
N ALA A 59 34.01 -3.72 -36.41
CA ALA A 59 35.23 -3.46 -35.65
C ALA A 59 36.07 -2.38 -36.36
N THR A 60 36.79 -1.59 -35.57
CA THR A 60 37.75 -0.60 -36.05
C THR A 60 39.14 -1.22 -36.05
N VAL A 61 39.74 -1.32 -37.22
CA VAL A 61 41.06 -1.92 -37.43
C VAL A 61 42.03 -0.82 -37.83
N TYR A 62 43.16 -0.72 -37.14
CA TYR A 62 44.24 0.21 -37.43
C TYR A 62 45.35 -0.46 -38.24
N TYR A 63 46.13 0.34 -38.97
CA TYR A 63 47.23 -0.16 -39.82
C TYR A 63 48.30 -0.95 -39.05
N ASP A 64 48.48 -0.67 -37.75
CA ASP A 64 49.40 -1.37 -36.83
C ASP A 64 48.86 -2.75 -36.38
N GLY A 65 47.71 -3.18 -36.92
CA GLY A 65 47.07 -4.46 -36.61
C GLY A 65 46.23 -4.42 -35.34
N ARG A 66 46.10 -3.26 -34.68
CA ARG A 66 45.23 -3.10 -33.52
C ARG A 66 43.77 -3.13 -33.94
N VAL A 67 42.98 -3.96 -33.27
CA VAL A 67 41.55 -4.10 -33.51
C VAL A 67 40.81 -3.67 -32.25
N ILE A 68 39.84 -2.78 -32.42
CA ILE A 68 38.93 -2.34 -31.36
C ILE A 68 37.51 -2.75 -31.75
N TRP A 69 36.84 -3.46 -30.84
CA TRP A 69 35.45 -3.87 -31.01
C TRP A 69 34.65 -3.57 -29.76
N GLU A 70 33.57 -2.80 -29.91
CA GLU A 70 32.75 -2.28 -28.82
C GLU A 70 31.26 -2.58 -29.09
N PRO A 71 30.82 -3.84 -29.03
CA PRO A 71 29.42 -4.16 -29.26
C PRO A 71 28.56 -3.80 -28.03
N PRO A 72 27.34 -3.26 -28.25
CA PRO A 72 26.36 -3.09 -27.18
C PRO A 72 25.72 -4.44 -26.83
N ALA A 73 25.56 -4.70 -25.53
CA ALA A 73 25.00 -5.95 -25.02
C ALA A 73 24.07 -5.70 -23.83
N ILE A 74 22.96 -6.44 -23.79
CA ILE A 74 22.11 -6.53 -22.61
C ILE A 74 22.47 -7.81 -21.87
N TYR A 75 23.16 -7.69 -20.75
CA TYR A 75 23.49 -8.84 -19.90
C TYR A 75 22.47 -9.02 -18.80
N LYS A 76 22.06 -10.26 -18.55
CA LYS A 76 21.29 -10.65 -17.37
C LYS A 76 22.15 -11.57 -16.50
N SER A 77 22.75 -11.02 -15.46
CA SER A 77 23.58 -11.77 -14.51
C SER A 77 22.76 -12.32 -13.34
N SER A 78 23.12 -13.53 -12.91
CA SER A 78 22.67 -14.12 -11.66
C SER A 78 23.36 -13.39 -10.49
N CYS A 79 22.56 -12.80 -9.61
CA CYS A 79 23.02 -12.08 -8.42
C CYS A 79 22.16 -12.50 -7.23
N THR A 80 22.80 -12.86 -6.12
CA THR A 80 22.12 -13.18 -4.86
C THR A 80 21.77 -11.90 -4.12
N ILE A 81 20.48 -11.71 -3.82
CA ILE A 81 19.98 -10.51 -3.16
C ILE A 81 19.89 -10.74 -1.66
N ASN A 82 20.46 -9.83 -0.85
CA ASN A 82 20.27 -9.82 0.59
C ASN A 82 19.17 -8.84 0.98
N VAL A 83 18.05 -9.35 1.49
CA VAL A 83 16.86 -8.56 1.87
C VAL A 83 16.79 -8.21 3.35
N GLU A 84 17.83 -8.52 4.16
CA GLU A 84 17.81 -8.32 5.61
C GLU A 84 17.48 -6.87 6.02
N PHE A 85 18.08 -5.88 5.35
CA PHE A 85 17.90 -4.45 5.68
C PHE A 85 16.94 -3.72 4.74
N PHE A 86 16.11 -4.43 3.97
CA PHE A 86 15.16 -3.80 3.05
C PHE A 86 14.25 -2.76 3.78
N PRO A 87 14.02 -1.55 3.21
CA PRO A 87 14.48 -1.03 1.90
C PRO A 87 15.83 -0.27 1.95
N PHE A 88 16.53 -0.29 3.09
CA PHE A 88 17.85 0.34 3.28
C PHE A 88 18.99 -0.63 2.93
N ASP A 89 18.79 -1.45 1.90
CA ASP A 89 19.69 -2.51 1.49
C ASP A 89 20.80 -2.02 0.55
N ILE A 90 21.96 -2.66 0.69
CA ILE A 90 23.10 -2.58 -0.24
C ILE A 90 23.25 -3.97 -0.85
N GLN A 91 23.38 -4.03 -2.18
CA GLN A 91 23.53 -5.26 -2.93
C GLN A 91 24.90 -5.30 -3.59
N HIS A 92 25.53 -6.47 -3.55
CA HIS A 92 26.80 -6.74 -4.21
C HIS A 92 26.54 -7.74 -5.34
N CYS A 93 26.48 -7.24 -6.57
CA CYS A 93 26.29 -8.06 -7.75
C CYS A 93 27.60 -8.19 -8.52
N GLN A 94 27.90 -9.40 -9.00
CA GLN A 94 29.09 -9.64 -9.80
C GLN A 94 28.73 -9.98 -11.23
N MET A 95 29.58 -9.58 -12.18
CA MET A 95 29.54 -10.02 -13.58
C MET A 95 30.89 -10.62 -13.93
N LYS A 96 30.89 -11.91 -14.24
CA LYS A 96 32.11 -12.67 -14.48
C LYS A 96 32.30 -12.92 -15.97
N PHE A 97 33.26 -12.24 -16.58
CA PHE A 97 33.62 -12.40 -17.99
C PHE A 97 34.88 -13.24 -18.16
N GLY A 98 34.88 -14.12 -19.15
CA GLY A 98 36.03 -14.95 -19.49
C GLY A 98 35.91 -15.52 -20.90
N SER A 99 37.01 -15.98 -21.47
CA SER A 99 36.96 -16.81 -22.67
C SER A 99 36.29 -18.15 -22.35
N TRP A 100 35.47 -18.67 -23.25
CA TRP A 100 34.84 -19.98 -23.05
C TRP A 100 35.76 -21.13 -23.45
N THR A 101 36.44 -21.00 -24.59
CA THR A 101 37.16 -22.10 -25.24
C THR A 101 38.67 -22.01 -24.99
N TYR A 102 39.25 -20.81 -25.02
CA TYR A 102 40.69 -20.62 -24.91
C TYR A 102 41.14 -20.66 -23.44
N ASN A 103 42.31 -21.25 -23.20
CA ASN A 103 42.95 -21.20 -21.90
C ASN A 103 43.71 -19.86 -21.71
N GLY A 104 44.18 -19.60 -20.48
CA GLY A 104 44.91 -18.37 -20.15
C GLY A 104 46.29 -18.23 -20.81
N GLU A 105 46.81 -19.29 -21.44
CA GLU A 105 48.06 -19.22 -22.23
C GLU A 105 47.81 -18.81 -23.69
N GLN A 106 46.60 -19.06 -24.21
CA GLN A 106 46.18 -18.71 -25.56
C GLN A 106 45.56 -17.31 -25.62
N VAL A 107 44.64 -17.02 -24.70
CA VAL A 107 43.97 -15.73 -24.57
C VAL A 107 44.14 -15.25 -23.13
N ASP A 108 45.01 -14.26 -22.95
CA ASP A 108 45.19 -13.60 -21.66
C ASP A 108 44.31 -12.36 -21.56
N LEU A 109 43.36 -12.37 -20.62
CA LEU A 109 42.47 -11.24 -20.37
C LEU A 109 43.11 -10.26 -19.39
N VAL A 110 43.27 -9.02 -19.84
CA VAL A 110 43.77 -7.90 -19.04
C VAL A 110 42.78 -6.74 -19.14
N HIS A 111 42.48 -6.12 -18.01
CA HIS A 111 41.61 -4.94 -18.00
C HIS A 111 42.36 -3.73 -18.58
N ILE A 112 41.70 -2.90 -19.40
CA ILE A 112 42.35 -1.76 -20.11
C ILE A 112 43.05 -0.79 -19.14
N ASN A 113 42.45 -0.52 -17.98
CA ASN A 113 43.02 0.35 -16.95
C ASN A 113 44.02 -0.36 -16.02
N GLN A 114 44.31 -1.64 -16.22
CA GLN A 114 45.30 -2.36 -15.42
C GLN A 114 46.70 -1.92 -15.88
N THR A 115 47.46 -1.27 -15.00
CA THR A 115 48.76 -0.69 -15.37
C THR A 115 49.81 -1.79 -15.56
N ASN A 116 50.36 -1.88 -16.78
CA ASN A 116 51.39 -2.87 -17.21
C ASN A 116 52.78 -2.71 -16.53
N GLY A 117 52.86 -2.12 -15.34
CA GLY A 117 54.13 -1.74 -14.70
C GLY A 117 54.27 -2.15 -13.22
N SER A 118 53.23 -2.67 -12.58
CA SER A 118 53.41 -3.37 -11.32
C SER A 118 53.54 -4.86 -11.61
N ILE A 119 54.78 -5.36 -11.58
CA ILE A 119 55.03 -6.75 -11.20
C ILE A 119 54.10 -7.02 -10.00
N PRO A 120 53.34 -8.13 -9.97
CA PRO A 120 52.47 -8.46 -8.86
C PRO A 120 53.34 -8.81 -7.65
N VAL A 121 53.90 -7.78 -7.02
CA VAL A 121 54.51 -7.85 -5.70
C VAL A 121 53.34 -7.80 -4.75
N TYR A 122 52.83 -8.98 -4.41
CA TYR A 122 51.75 -9.19 -3.45
C TYR A 122 50.43 -8.46 -3.77
N GLY A 123 49.63 -9.05 -4.66
CA GLY A 123 48.22 -9.29 -4.32
C GLY A 123 47.14 -8.35 -4.86
N ASP A 124 47.45 -7.25 -5.55
CA ASP A 124 46.39 -6.36 -6.04
C ASP A 124 46.17 -6.43 -7.57
N ASN A 125 45.54 -7.52 -8.01
CA ASN A 125 44.98 -7.65 -9.37
C ASN A 125 43.62 -6.93 -9.51
N SER A 126 43.36 -5.92 -8.67
CA SER A 126 42.11 -5.19 -8.66
C SER A 126 42.25 -3.82 -9.31
N VAL A 127 41.21 -3.43 -10.05
CA VAL A 127 41.06 -2.10 -10.62
C VAL A 127 39.90 -1.44 -9.86
N PRO A 128 40.14 -0.39 -9.06
CA PRO A 128 39.09 0.19 -8.20
C PRO A 128 37.97 0.87 -9.00
N TYR A 129 38.32 1.48 -10.14
CA TYR A 129 37.38 2.10 -11.08
C TYR A 129 37.47 1.38 -12.43
N ALA A 130 36.77 0.25 -12.53
CA ALA A 130 36.86 -0.62 -13.70
C ALA A 130 35.79 -0.31 -14.76
N ILE A 131 34.58 0.06 -14.34
CA ILE A 131 33.50 0.40 -15.26
C ILE A 131 33.50 1.91 -15.49
N ASP A 132 33.55 2.33 -16.75
CA ASP A 132 33.34 3.71 -17.12
C ASP A 132 31.86 4.09 -16.95
N LEU A 133 31.60 5.14 -16.17
CA LEU A 133 30.27 5.64 -15.85
C LEU A 133 30.02 7.04 -16.46
N THR A 134 30.87 7.50 -17.37
CA THR A 134 30.72 8.81 -18.05
C THR A 134 29.35 8.98 -18.71
N ASP A 135 28.92 7.99 -19.48
CA ASP A 135 27.62 7.95 -20.16
C ASP A 135 26.54 7.19 -19.36
N PHE A 136 26.72 7.04 -18.04
CA PHE A 136 25.76 6.31 -17.21
C PHE A 136 24.46 7.09 -17.00
N TYR A 137 23.35 6.51 -17.47
CA TYR A 137 22.02 7.00 -17.16
C TYR A 137 21.60 6.59 -15.75
N ARG A 138 21.42 7.57 -14.85
CA ARG A 138 21.10 7.32 -13.44
C ARG A 138 19.77 6.57 -13.29
N SER A 139 19.81 5.47 -12.53
CA SER A 139 18.61 4.70 -12.21
C SER A 139 17.71 5.42 -11.20
N VAL A 140 16.40 5.23 -11.34
CA VAL A 140 15.37 5.78 -10.45
C VAL A 140 15.28 5.00 -9.14
N GLU A 141 15.69 3.73 -9.14
CA GLU A 141 15.56 2.82 -7.99
C GLU A 141 16.91 2.57 -7.28
N TRP A 142 18.03 2.66 -8.00
CA TRP A 142 19.35 2.26 -7.50
C TRP A 142 20.40 3.36 -7.69
N ASP A 143 21.27 3.52 -6.70
CA ASP A 143 22.49 4.30 -6.78
C ASP A 143 23.70 3.37 -6.86
N ILE A 144 24.61 3.62 -7.80
CA ILE A 144 25.88 2.90 -7.91
C ILE A 144 26.86 3.53 -6.91
N MET A 145 27.41 2.70 -6.03
CA MET A 145 28.36 3.14 -5.00
C MET A 145 29.81 2.98 -5.47
N GLU A 146 30.14 1.81 -6.01
CA GLU A 146 31.49 1.44 -6.46
C GLU A 146 31.40 0.33 -7.51
N VAL A 147 32.41 0.28 -8.39
CA VAL A 147 32.49 -0.64 -9.53
C VAL A 147 33.91 -1.17 -9.74
N PRO A 148 34.52 -1.84 -8.75
CA PRO A 148 35.82 -2.46 -8.94
C PRO A 148 35.75 -3.68 -9.86
N ALA A 149 36.88 -4.03 -10.47
CA ALA A 149 37.07 -5.32 -11.15
C ALA A 149 38.28 -6.04 -10.59
N GLN A 150 38.24 -7.36 -10.62
CA GLN A 150 39.34 -8.22 -10.20
C GLN A 150 39.65 -9.23 -11.30
N ARG A 151 40.92 -9.33 -11.69
CA ARG A 151 41.39 -10.40 -12.56
C ARG A 151 41.70 -11.65 -11.74
N ASN A 152 41.09 -12.77 -12.10
CA ASN A 152 41.32 -14.07 -11.49
C ASN A 152 41.97 -15.04 -12.47
N VAL A 153 42.88 -15.86 -11.96
CA VAL A 153 43.40 -17.03 -12.67
C VAL A 153 42.93 -18.26 -11.91
N ARG A 154 42.10 -19.10 -12.54
CA ARG A 154 41.52 -20.28 -11.90
C ARG A 154 41.83 -21.54 -12.70
N LYS A 155 42.11 -22.62 -11.99
CA LYS A 155 42.16 -23.97 -12.54
C LYS A 155 40.85 -24.67 -12.20
N TYR A 156 40.09 -25.06 -13.21
CA TYR A 156 38.83 -25.78 -13.03
C TYR A 156 39.09 -27.28 -12.83
N THR A 157 38.16 -27.98 -12.17
CA THR A 157 38.28 -29.42 -11.92
C THR A 157 38.16 -30.26 -13.20
N CYS A 158 37.52 -29.74 -14.25
CA CYS A 158 37.35 -30.41 -15.53
C CYS A 158 38.63 -30.49 -16.36
N CYS A 159 39.55 -29.52 -16.22
CA CYS A 159 40.67 -29.33 -17.14
C CYS A 159 42.00 -29.08 -16.39
N PRO A 160 43.13 -29.62 -16.86
CA PRO A 160 44.44 -29.38 -16.24
C PRO A 160 44.97 -27.96 -16.45
N GLN A 161 44.48 -27.22 -17.44
CA GLN A 161 44.90 -25.86 -17.79
C GLN A 161 44.28 -24.80 -16.87
N THR A 162 44.94 -23.63 -16.79
CA THR A 162 44.41 -22.44 -16.12
C THR A 162 43.62 -21.56 -17.07
N TYR A 163 42.55 -20.97 -16.57
CA TYR A 163 41.68 -20.04 -17.29
C TYR A 163 41.68 -18.69 -16.57
N THR A 164 41.64 -17.61 -17.35
CA THR A 164 41.60 -16.23 -16.86
C THR A 164 40.20 -15.68 -16.94
N ASP A 165 39.76 -14.99 -15.90
CA ASP A 165 38.48 -14.28 -15.87
C ASP A 165 38.63 -12.90 -15.25
N ILE A 166 37.79 -11.96 -15.68
CA ILE A 166 37.66 -10.63 -15.08
C ILE A 166 36.28 -10.57 -14.45
N THR A 167 36.26 -10.39 -13.13
CA THR A 167 35.02 -10.26 -12.36
C THR A 167 34.81 -8.80 -12.00
N PHE A 168 33.77 -8.19 -12.54
CA PHE A 168 33.32 -6.85 -12.16
C PHE A 168 32.36 -6.97 -10.97
N LEU A 169 32.66 -6.29 -9.88
CA LEU A 169 31.82 -6.21 -8.71
C LEU A 169 31.11 -4.86 -8.72
N ILE A 170 29.78 -4.89 -8.76
CA ILE A 170 28.93 -3.69 -8.76
C ILE A 170 28.22 -3.64 -7.41
N THR A 171 28.59 -2.65 -6.60
CA THR A 171 27.90 -2.37 -5.34
C THR A 171 26.84 -1.30 -5.59
N ILE A 172 25.57 -1.65 -5.37
CA ILE A 172 24.42 -0.75 -5.56
C ILE A 172 23.64 -0.58 -4.26
N ARG A 173 23.08 0.61 -4.06
CA ARG A 173 22.21 0.96 -2.93
C ARG A 173 20.82 1.32 -3.41
N ARG A 174 19.79 0.86 -2.72
CA ARG A 174 18.39 1.18 -3.04
C ARG A 174 18.01 2.61 -2.61
N LYS A 175 17.23 3.30 -3.43
CA LYS A 175 16.56 4.56 -3.08
C LYS A 175 15.30 4.26 -2.25
N THR A 176 15.28 4.76 -1.02
CA THR A 176 14.31 4.31 0.01
C THR A 176 13.03 5.13 0.10
N LEU A 177 12.96 6.28 -0.58
CA LEU A 177 11.85 7.24 -0.43
C LEU A 177 10.49 6.63 -0.78
N PHE A 178 10.41 5.89 -1.89
CA PHE A 178 9.18 5.25 -2.34
C PHE A 178 8.61 4.29 -1.28
N TYR A 179 9.45 3.43 -0.73
CA TYR A 179 9.06 2.46 0.30
C TYR A 179 8.77 3.15 1.65
N THR A 180 9.51 4.19 1.99
CA THR A 180 9.27 4.92 3.25
C THR A 180 7.90 5.58 3.24
N VAL A 181 7.55 6.28 2.17
CA VAL A 181 6.27 7.01 2.07
C VAL A 181 5.07 6.07 1.88
N ASN A 182 5.20 5.06 1.03
CA ASN A 182 4.04 4.23 0.66
C ASN A 182 3.85 2.99 1.54
N LEU A 183 4.88 2.57 2.30
CA LEU A 183 4.84 1.34 3.09
C LEU A 183 5.06 1.62 4.59
N ILE A 184 6.11 2.37 4.95
CA ILE A 184 6.44 2.61 6.37
C ILE A 184 5.44 3.57 7.03
N ILE A 185 5.18 4.73 6.42
CA ILE A 185 4.29 5.75 7.01
C ILE A 185 2.86 5.21 7.26
N PRO A 186 2.19 4.53 6.30
CA PRO A 186 0.85 4.01 6.54
C PRO A 186 0.81 2.94 7.63
N CYS A 187 1.83 2.07 7.73
CA CYS A 187 1.87 1.06 8.78
C CYS A 187 2.02 1.69 10.18
N VAL A 188 2.91 2.68 10.33
CA VAL A 188 3.05 3.43 11.58
C VAL A 188 1.72 4.14 11.92
N GLY A 189 1.05 4.73 10.93
CA GLY A 189 -0.28 5.33 11.09
C GLY A 189 -1.33 4.33 11.62
N ILE A 190 -1.42 3.14 11.02
CA ILE A 190 -2.34 2.08 11.47
C ILE A 190 -2.02 1.65 12.90
N SER A 191 -0.74 1.46 13.23
CA SER A 191 -0.32 1.09 14.59
C SER A 191 -0.79 2.14 15.62
N PHE A 192 -0.71 3.42 15.29
CA PHE A 192 -1.18 4.51 16.15
C PHE A 192 -2.71 4.52 16.29
N LEU A 193 -3.45 4.31 15.20
CA LEU A 193 -4.92 4.21 15.23
C LEU A 193 -5.41 3.07 16.14
N THR A 194 -4.65 1.97 16.24
CA THR A 194 -5.02 0.84 17.11
C THR A 194 -4.94 1.21 18.60
N VAL A 195 -3.93 1.99 19.01
CA VAL A 195 -3.81 2.50 20.38
C VAL A 195 -4.92 3.50 20.69
N LEU A 196 -5.23 4.39 19.74
CA LEU A 196 -6.33 5.36 19.88
C LEU A 196 -7.70 4.69 20.06
N THR A 197 -7.87 3.47 19.56
CA THR A 197 -9.12 2.70 19.71
C THR A 197 -9.46 2.42 21.18
N PHE A 198 -8.44 2.27 22.05
CA PHE A 198 -8.65 2.09 23.49
C PHE A 198 -9.13 3.36 24.19
N TYR A 199 -8.78 4.52 23.65
CA TYR A 199 -9.20 5.82 24.20
C TYR A 199 -10.66 6.14 23.87
N LEU A 200 -11.19 5.61 22.76
CA LEU A 200 -12.56 5.88 22.34
C LEU A 200 -13.58 5.19 23.27
N PRO A 201 -14.56 5.95 23.83
CA PRO A 201 -15.60 5.38 24.67
C PRO A 201 -16.50 4.44 23.87
N SER A 202 -16.94 3.36 24.51
CA SER A 202 -17.79 2.32 23.91
C SER A 202 -19.24 2.74 23.66
N ASP A 203 -19.68 3.88 24.22
CA ASP A 203 -21.04 4.41 24.05
C ASP A 203 -21.33 4.88 22.62
N SER A 204 -20.28 5.21 21.85
CA SER A 204 -20.42 5.85 20.53
C SER A 204 -20.89 4.91 19.41
N GLY A 205 -20.95 3.58 19.63
CA GLY A 205 -21.28 2.58 18.59
C GLY A 205 -20.22 2.42 17.48
N GLU A 206 -19.54 3.50 17.10
CA GLU A 206 -18.51 3.59 16.05
C GLU A 206 -17.21 2.84 16.38
N LYS A 207 -17.01 2.45 17.64
CA LYS A 207 -15.81 1.72 18.08
C LYS A 207 -15.63 0.39 17.34
N VAL A 208 -16.73 -0.32 17.05
CA VAL A 208 -16.69 -1.60 16.33
C VAL A 208 -16.35 -1.37 14.86
N ALA A 209 -16.99 -0.38 14.22
CA ALA A 209 -16.74 -0.02 12.82
C ALA A 209 -15.28 0.40 12.58
N LEU A 210 -14.69 1.15 13.53
CA LEU A 210 -13.29 1.54 13.50
C LEU A 210 -12.36 0.32 13.65
N CYS A 211 -12.65 -0.63 14.55
CA CYS A 211 -11.88 -1.87 14.69
C CYS A 211 -11.88 -2.72 13.40
N ILE A 212 -13.04 -2.88 12.76
CA ILE A 212 -13.18 -3.66 11.53
C ILE A 212 -12.39 -3.01 10.38
N SER A 213 -12.49 -1.68 10.23
CA SER A 213 -11.75 -0.92 9.22
C SER A 213 -10.24 -1.06 9.39
N ILE A 214 -9.74 -1.01 10.64
CA ILE A 214 -8.32 -1.22 10.95
C ILE A 214 -7.86 -2.63 10.59
N LEU A 215 -8.65 -3.65 10.93
CA LEU A 215 -8.34 -5.04 10.60
C LEU A 215 -8.22 -5.24 9.08
N LEU A 216 -9.21 -4.74 8.33
CA LEU A 216 -9.23 -4.85 6.87
C LEU A 216 -8.02 -4.14 6.24
N SER A 217 -7.77 -2.89 6.66
CA SER A 217 -6.62 -2.13 6.17
C SER A 217 -5.31 -2.86 6.43
N LEU A 218 -5.12 -3.43 7.63
CA LEU A 218 -3.92 -4.19 7.96
C LEU A 218 -3.75 -5.43 7.07
N THR A 219 -4.83 -6.19 6.80
CA THR A 219 -4.75 -7.36 5.91
C THR A 219 -4.36 -6.97 4.48
N VAL A 220 -4.87 -5.85 3.95
CA VAL A 220 -4.52 -5.36 2.62
C VAL A 220 -3.05 -4.92 2.57
N PHE A 221 -2.58 -4.17 3.57
CA PHE A 221 -1.17 -3.77 3.63
C PHE A 221 -0.21 -4.96 3.79
N PHE A 222 -0.62 -6.00 4.53
CA PHE A 222 0.16 -7.24 4.65
C PHE A 222 0.23 -8.00 3.31
N LEU A 223 -0.88 -8.12 2.58
CA LEU A 223 -0.89 -8.75 1.26
C LEU A 223 0.01 -7.99 0.28
N LEU A 224 -0.09 -6.66 0.25
CA LEU A 224 0.77 -5.81 -0.57
C LEU A 224 2.25 -6.02 -0.24
N LEU A 225 2.62 -6.12 1.04
CA LEU A 225 3.99 -6.41 1.45
C LEU A 225 4.46 -7.79 0.95
N ALA A 226 3.62 -8.82 1.11
CA ALA A 226 3.94 -10.19 0.71
C ALA A 226 4.16 -10.31 -0.80
N GLU A 227 3.50 -9.48 -1.60
CA GLU A 227 3.72 -9.40 -3.05
C GLU A 227 5.01 -8.63 -3.42
N LEU A 228 5.41 -7.63 -2.62
CA LEU A 228 6.62 -6.83 -2.89
C LEU A 228 7.93 -7.53 -2.55
N ILE A 229 7.94 -8.40 -1.53
CA ILE A 229 9.16 -9.07 -1.06
C ILE A 229 9.28 -10.41 -1.80
N PRO A 230 10.42 -10.72 -2.44
CA PRO A 230 10.59 -12.02 -3.07
C PRO A 230 10.46 -13.15 -2.02
N PRO A 231 9.78 -14.26 -2.33
CA PRO A 231 9.62 -15.38 -1.41
C PRO A 231 10.98 -16.04 -1.19
N THR A 232 11.72 -15.58 -0.18
CA THR A 232 13.02 -16.11 0.21
C THR A 232 12.94 -16.61 1.64
N SER A 233 13.37 -17.86 1.86
CA SER A 233 13.39 -18.49 3.19
C SER A 233 14.74 -18.32 3.90
N LEU A 234 15.71 -17.69 3.26
CA LEU A 234 17.08 -17.54 3.78
C LEU A 234 17.13 -16.57 4.96
N VAL A 235 16.51 -15.40 4.83
CA VAL A 235 16.48 -14.36 5.87
C VAL A 235 15.13 -13.62 5.83
N VAL A 236 14.55 -13.35 7.00
CA VAL A 236 13.36 -12.50 7.10
C VAL A 236 13.80 -11.02 7.17
N PRO A 237 13.34 -10.14 6.26
CA PRO A 237 13.66 -8.73 6.27
C PRO A 237 13.33 -8.05 7.61
N LEU A 238 14.10 -7.03 7.99
CA LEU A 238 13.85 -6.25 9.20
C LEU A 238 12.47 -5.60 9.17
N ILE A 239 12.05 -5.08 8.01
CA ILE A 239 10.69 -4.57 7.82
C ILE A 239 9.65 -5.67 8.03
N GLY A 240 9.93 -6.90 7.58
CA GLY A 240 9.05 -8.05 7.78
C GLY A 240 8.93 -8.42 9.25
N LYS A 241 10.03 -8.43 10.00
CA LYS A 241 10.02 -8.65 11.46
C LYS A 241 9.20 -7.57 12.18
N TYR A 242 9.40 -6.30 11.80
CA TYR A 242 8.62 -5.18 12.33
C TYR A 242 7.12 -5.32 12.02
N LEU A 243 6.77 -5.65 10.78
CA LEU A 243 5.38 -5.80 10.34
C LEU A 243 4.68 -7.02 10.93
N LEU A 244 5.39 -8.13 11.14
CA LEU A 244 4.86 -9.29 11.86
C LEU A 244 4.59 -8.93 13.33
N PHE A 245 5.51 -8.22 13.97
CA PHE A 245 5.31 -7.74 15.34
C PHE A 245 4.11 -6.79 15.44
N THR A 246 3.97 -5.82 14.53
CA THR A 246 2.81 -4.92 14.53
C THR A 246 1.52 -5.67 14.23
N MET A 247 1.52 -6.63 13.30
CA MET A 247 0.36 -7.48 13.03
C MET A 247 -0.09 -8.23 14.30
N ILE A 248 0.83 -8.88 15.02
CA ILE A 248 0.51 -9.57 16.27
C ILE A 248 -0.07 -8.60 17.31
N LEU A 249 0.54 -7.42 17.49
CA LEU A 249 0.04 -6.40 18.41
C LEU A 249 -1.36 -5.92 18.04
N VAL A 250 -1.63 -5.68 16.75
CA VAL A 250 -2.93 -5.23 16.28
C VAL A 250 -3.98 -6.32 16.45
N THR A 251 -3.66 -7.57 16.12
CA THR A 251 -4.58 -8.71 16.35
C THR A 251 -4.92 -8.84 17.84
N LEU A 252 -3.93 -8.78 18.73
CA LEU A 252 -4.15 -8.82 20.18
C LEU A 252 -5.00 -7.62 20.64
N SER A 253 -4.71 -6.42 20.12
CA SER A 253 -5.47 -5.21 20.41
C SER A 253 -6.95 -5.37 20.06
N ILE A 254 -7.26 -5.92 18.88
CA ILE A 254 -8.64 -6.17 18.42
C ILE A 254 -9.35 -7.20 19.33
N VAL A 255 -8.67 -8.27 19.73
CA VAL A 255 -9.26 -9.25 20.67
C VAL A 255 -9.59 -8.59 22.01
N VAL A 256 -8.72 -7.72 22.53
CA VAL A 256 -8.98 -6.97 23.76
C VAL A 256 -10.13 -5.98 23.57
N THR A 257 -10.21 -5.25 22.44
CA THR A 257 -11.32 -4.30 22.22
C THR A 257 -12.67 -5.01 22.13
N VAL A 258 -12.76 -6.16 21.45
CA VAL A 258 -13.97 -7.00 21.41
C VAL A 258 -14.34 -7.49 22.82
N THR A 259 -13.35 -7.88 23.62
CA THR A 259 -13.58 -8.31 25.02
C THR A 259 -14.10 -7.16 25.88
N VAL A 260 -13.50 -5.98 25.77
CA VAL A 260 -13.95 -4.76 26.48
C VAL A 260 -15.38 -4.42 26.06
N LEU A 261 -15.70 -4.53 24.78
CA LEU A 261 -17.04 -4.27 24.27
C LEU A 261 -18.07 -5.26 24.82
N ASN A 262 -17.73 -6.55 24.87
CA ASN A 262 -18.56 -7.59 25.49
C ASN A 262 -18.80 -7.33 26.98
N ILE A 263 -17.76 -6.93 27.72
CA ILE A 263 -17.88 -6.57 29.14
C ILE A 263 -18.75 -5.31 29.32
N HIS A 264 -18.63 -4.33 28.44
CA HIS A 264 -19.39 -3.08 28.50
C HIS A 264 -20.90 -3.31 28.31
N PHE A 265 -21.29 -4.14 27.34
CA PHE A 265 -22.69 -4.45 27.06
C PHE A 265 -23.30 -5.53 27.97
N ARG A 266 -22.62 -5.94 29.06
CA ARG A 266 -23.21 -6.84 30.06
C ARG A 266 -24.30 -6.14 30.87
N SER A 267 -25.50 -6.71 30.83
CA SER A 267 -26.63 -6.29 31.65
C SER A 267 -26.70 -7.08 32.97
N PRO A 268 -27.16 -6.46 34.09
CA PRO A 268 -27.36 -7.14 35.37
C PRO A 268 -28.39 -8.29 35.32
N LEU A 269 -29.23 -8.33 34.29
CA LEU A 269 -30.21 -9.40 34.07
C LEU A 269 -29.57 -10.69 33.54
N THR A 270 -28.46 -10.60 32.81
CA THR A 270 -27.83 -11.75 32.16
C THR A 270 -26.59 -12.25 32.89
N HIS A 271 -25.91 -11.39 33.66
CA HIS A 271 -24.64 -11.72 34.30
C HIS A 271 -24.52 -11.18 35.73
N LYS A 272 -24.07 -12.03 36.67
CA LYS A 272 -23.67 -11.63 38.03
C LYS A 272 -22.17 -11.32 38.08
N MET A 273 -21.79 -10.18 38.65
CA MET A 273 -20.38 -9.75 38.72
C MET A 273 -19.63 -10.53 39.82
N PRO A 274 -18.53 -11.22 39.50
CA PRO A 274 -17.75 -11.94 40.50
C PRO A 274 -17.10 -11.00 41.53
N PRO A 275 -16.95 -11.42 42.80
CA PRO A 275 -16.35 -10.59 43.85
C PRO A 275 -14.89 -10.19 43.57
N TRP A 276 -14.14 -11.05 42.87
CA TRP A 276 -12.75 -10.78 42.52
C TRP A 276 -12.62 -9.69 41.44
N VAL A 277 -13.52 -9.68 40.43
CA VAL A 277 -13.58 -8.63 39.39
C VAL A 277 -13.82 -7.27 40.03
N ARG A 278 -14.72 -7.21 41.02
CA ARG A 278 -15.00 -6.00 41.80
C ARG A 278 -13.77 -5.48 42.55
N ARG A 279 -12.99 -6.36 43.17
CA ARG A 279 -11.76 -5.96 43.88
C ARG A 279 -10.68 -5.47 42.91
N VAL A 280 -10.40 -6.23 41.86
CA VAL A 280 -9.32 -5.91 40.91
C VAL A 280 -9.64 -4.65 40.11
N PHE A 281 -10.75 -4.63 39.36
CA PHE A 281 -11.05 -3.56 38.40
C PHE A 281 -11.66 -2.30 39.02
N LEU A 282 -12.32 -2.38 40.19
CA LEU A 282 -12.98 -1.20 40.80
C LEU A 282 -12.26 -0.65 42.04
N GLN A 283 -11.35 -1.39 42.68
CA GLN A 283 -10.65 -0.94 43.89
C GLN A 283 -9.13 -0.81 43.71
N VAL A 284 -8.48 -1.77 43.04
CA VAL A 284 -7.00 -1.78 42.87
C VAL A 284 -6.58 -1.02 41.62
N LEU A 285 -7.10 -1.39 40.44
CA LEU A 285 -6.69 -0.80 39.15
C LEU A 285 -6.90 0.72 39.06
N PRO A 286 -8.03 1.30 39.51
CA PRO A 286 -8.26 2.74 39.43
C PRO A 286 -7.31 3.55 40.32
N LYS A 287 -6.86 2.98 41.45
CA LYS A 287 -5.86 3.61 42.33
C LYS A 287 -4.47 3.57 41.71
N LEU A 288 -4.13 2.47 41.02
CA LEU A 288 -2.86 2.29 40.32
C LEU A 288 -2.75 3.21 39.09
N LEU A 289 -3.83 3.36 38.31
CA LEU A 289 -3.88 4.17 37.08
C LEU A 289 -4.28 5.64 37.32
N TRP A 290 -4.38 6.08 38.59
CA TRP A 290 -4.86 7.42 38.98
C TRP A 290 -6.17 7.87 38.30
N MET A 291 -7.11 6.94 38.11
CA MET A 291 -8.41 7.27 37.50
C MET A 291 -9.32 7.97 38.52
N ARG A 292 -9.90 9.11 38.12
CA ARG A 292 -10.98 9.73 38.91
C ARG A 292 -12.24 8.88 38.82
N ARG A 293 -12.80 8.50 39.98
CA ARG A 293 -14.13 7.89 40.01
C ARG A 293 -15.17 8.91 39.54
N PRO A 294 -16.05 8.54 38.59
CA PRO A 294 -17.24 9.34 38.33
C PRO A 294 -18.05 9.44 39.63
N LYS A 295 -18.56 10.64 39.93
CA LYS A 295 -19.38 10.87 41.12
C LYS A 295 -20.60 9.96 41.03
N THR A 296 -20.78 9.11 42.03
CA THR A 296 -22.00 8.32 42.20
C THR A 296 -23.18 9.28 42.30
N VAL A 297 -24.07 9.25 41.31
CA VAL A 297 -25.40 9.84 41.45
C VAL A 297 -26.15 8.96 42.44
N ASP A 298 -26.61 9.55 43.54
CA ASP A 298 -27.30 8.82 44.59
C ASP A 298 -28.55 8.12 44.04
N PRO A 299 -28.85 6.88 44.47
CA PRO A 299 -30.04 6.13 44.01
C PRO A 299 -31.38 6.87 44.24
N LEU A 300 -31.38 7.86 45.12
CA LEU A 300 -32.57 8.64 45.48
C LEU A 300 -33.00 9.65 44.40
N GLN A 301 -32.14 10.02 43.44
CA GLN A 301 -32.54 10.89 42.33
C GLN A 301 -33.23 10.13 41.17
N TYR A 302 -33.06 8.80 41.08
CA TYR A 302 -33.70 8.00 40.02
C TYR A 302 -35.17 7.66 40.32
N GLN A 303 -35.54 7.56 41.60
CA GLN A 303 -36.94 7.36 41.99
C GLN A 303 -37.79 8.65 41.88
N GLN A 304 -37.21 9.84 42.05
CA GLN A 304 -37.98 11.08 41.89
C GLN A 304 -38.38 11.35 40.44
N SER A 305 -37.52 11.09 39.45
CA SER A 305 -37.84 11.31 38.03
C SER A 305 -38.93 10.38 37.50
N THR A 306 -39.08 9.18 38.07
CA THR A 306 -40.14 8.22 37.74
C THR A 306 -41.44 8.46 38.53
N PHE A 307 -41.40 9.10 39.69
CA PHE A 307 -42.63 9.42 40.45
C PHE A 307 -43.32 10.71 39.99
N TYR A 308 -42.56 11.75 39.60
CA TYR A 308 -43.14 13.00 39.10
C TYR A 308 -43.79 12.87 37.71
N THR A 309 -43.30 11.95 36.86
CA THR A 309 -43.92 11.65 35.56
C THR A 309 -45.22 10.86 35.69
N ASN A 310 -45.37 10.04 36.74
CA ASN A 310 -46.58 9.25 36.97
C ASN A 310 -47.71 10.03 37.67
N HIS A 311 -47.39 11.06 38.48
CA HIS A 311 -48.43 11.85 39.17
C HIS A 311 -49.06 12.95 38.28
N MET A 312 -48.35 13.45 37.26
CA MET A 312 -48.87 14.49 36.35
C MET A 312 -49.88 13.97 35.30
N LYS A 313 -50.07 12.65 35.15
CA LYS A 313 -51.01 12.07 34.17
C LYS A 313 -52.43 11.85 34.69
N LYS A 314 -52.71 12.09 35.98
CA LYS A 314 -53.99 11.67 36.59
C LYS A 314 -55.01 12.77 36.90
N HIS A 315 -54.69 14.05 36.70
CA HIS A 315 -55.66 15.14 36.90
C HIS A 315 -55.45 16.26 35.88
N SER A 316 -56.22 16.26 34.80
CA SER A 316 -56.75 17.51 34.18
C SER A 316 -57.71 17.18 33.02
N THR A 317 -58.87 16.61 33.35
CA THR A 317 -60.07 16.69 32.51
C THR A 317 -61.00 17.74 33.12
N THR A 318 -60.87 19.03 32.75
CA THR A 318 -62.02 19.97 32.77
C THR A 318 -61.71 21.32 32.11
N LYS A 319 -62.29 21.49 30.92
CA LYS A 319 -63.03 22.64 30.38
C LYS A 319 -62.91 24.04 31.04
N PHE A 320 -62.61 25.00 30.16
CA PHE A 320 -63.33 26.27 29.88
C PHE A 320 -62.90 27.63 30.49
N ILE A 321 -62.76 28.59 29.56
CA ILE A 321 -62.93 30.07 29.56
C ILE A 321 -61.89 30.95 30.26
N VAL A 322 -61.20 31.74 29.42
CA VAL A 322 -60.54 33.02 29.75
C VAL A 322 -61.47 34.15 29.30
N PRO A 323 -61.50 35.30 30.01
CA PRO A 323 -61.31 36.55 29.28
C PRO A 323 -60.26 37.49 29.91
N LEU A 324 -59.36 37.91 29.04
CA LEU A 324 -58.93 39.27 28.69
C LEU A 324 -58.31 40.25 29.72
N LEU A 325 -57.20 40.81 29.22
CA LEU A 325 -56.65 42.18 29.27
C LEU A 325 -55.56 42.45 30.32
N HIS A 326 -54.28 42.52 29.91
CA HIS A 326 -53.56 43.58 29.18
C HIS A 326 -52.67 44.33 30.20
N THR A 327 -51.36 44.16 30.20
CA THR A 327 -50.34 45.07 29.60
C THR A 327 -49.03 44.73 30.35
N LYS A 328 -47.77 44.85 29.87
CA LYS A 328 -47.15 45.63 28.79
C LYS A 328 -45.69 45.12 28.65
N SER A 329 -45.16 45.20 27.41
CA SER A 329 -43.75 45.50 27.04
C SER A 329 -42.66 44.41 27.25
N TYR A 330 -41.76 44.01 26.32
CA TYR A 330 -41.38 44.38 24.94
C TYR A 330 -40.55 43.20 24.27
N LYS A 331 -40.56 43.11 22.92
CA LYS A 331 -40.01 42.12 21.93
C LYS A 331 -38.53 41.71 22.11
N LYS A 332 -37.98 40.51 21.80
CA LYS A 332 -38.22 39.29 20.97
C LYS A 332 -38.03 39.38 19.44
N ASN A 333 -37.03 38.64 18.95
CA ASN A 333 -36.96 37.85 17.69
C ASN A 333 -35.67 36.99 17.75
N GLN A 334 -35.50 35.79 17.15
CA GLN A 334 -36.33 34.90 16.34
C GLN A 334 -35.38 33.78 15.85
N PHE A 335 -35.60 32.50 16.18
CA PHE A 335 -35.25 31.32 15.36
C PHE A 335 -35.70 30.06 16.13
N ASN A 336 -36.23 29.06 15.43
CA ASN A 336 -36.75 27.77 15.95
C ASN A 336 -38.17 27.74 16.54
N LYS A 337 -39.15 28.13 15.72
CA LYS A 337 -40.54 27.64 15.85
C LYS A 337 -41.21 27.63 14.47
N ARG A 338 -40.83 26.69 13.60
CA ARG A 338 -41.41 26.57 12.23
C ARG A 338 -41.35 25.16 11.60
N LEU A 339 -41.48 24.09 12.39
CA LEU A 339 -41.43 22.73 11.82
C LEU A 339 -42.49 21.75 12.34
N LEU A 340 -43.52 22.21 13.06
CA LEU A 340 -44.53 21.30 13.64
C LEU A 340 -45.98 21.80 13.53
N ASN A 341 -46.29 22.75 12.65
CA ASN A 341 -47.62 23.39 12.66
C ASN A 341 -48.26 23.66 11.29
N ASP A 342 -47.91 22.91 10.25
CA ASP A 342 -48.72 22.83 9.03
C ASP A 342 -49.22 21.39 8.87
N GLY A 343 -50.32 21.10 9.54
CA GLY A 343 -51.14 19.91 9.32
C GLY A 343 -52.40 20.31 8.57
N ASN A 344 -52.32 20.29 7.25
CA ASN A 344 -53.47 20.08 6.37
C ASN A 344 -52.94 19.26 5.17
N CYS A 345 -53.00 17.92 5.23
CA CYS A 345 -52.84 17.13 4.00
C CYS A 345 -54.14 17.43 3.19
N ASP A 346 -54.02 18.11 2.05
CA ASP A 346 -55.17 18.47 1.21
C ASP A 346 -55.95 17.21 0.80
N GLN A 347 -57.28 17.31 0.87
CA GLN A 347 -58.22 16.20 0.62
C GLN A 347 -58.11 15.64 -0.82
N ASP A 348 -57.56 16.43 -1.74
CA ASP A 348 -57.40 16.10 -3.17
C ASP A 348 -56.24 15.12 -3.46
N MET A 349 -55.34 14.85 -2.51
CA MET A 349 -54.26 13.85 -2.67
C MET A 349 -54.64 12.43 -2.21
N ILE A 350 -55.79 12.26 -1.55
CA ILE A 350 -56.26 10.94 -1.09
C ILE A 350 -57.03 10.22 -2.19
N GLU A 351 -57.80 10.94 -3.04
CA GLU A 351 -58.54 10.34 -4.16
C GLU A 351 -57.61 9.70 -5.22
N ASN A 352 -56.39 10.22 -5.40
CA ASN A 352 -55.44 9.67 -6.36
C ASN A 352 -54.79 8.33 -5.94
N LEU A 353 -55.02 7.85 -4.71
CA LEU A 353 -54.55 6.54 -4.23
C LEU A 353 -55.62 5.44 -4.29
N ASP A 354 -56.89 5.82 -4.40
CA ASP A 354 -58.00 4.86 -4.47
C ASP A 354 -58.30 4.43 -5.92
N ASP A 355 -57.96 5.25 -6.93
CA ASP A 355 -58.18 4.93 -8.35
C ASP A 355 -57.16 3.95 -8.98
N GLU A 356 -56.06 3.61 -8.28
CA GLU A 356 -55.02 2.70 -8.82
C GLU A 356 -55.06 1.26 -8.26
N ASN A 357 -56.08 0.91 -7.46
CA ASN A 357 -56.18 -0.41 -6.81
C ASN A 357 -57.43 -1.24 -7.13
N ASP A 358 -58.23 -0.86 -8.14
CA ASP A 358 -59.51 -1.53 -8.43
C ASP A 358 -59.40 -2.85 -9.21
N LEU A 359 -58.22 -3.47 -9.26
CA LEU A 359 -57.99 -4.76 -9.93
C LEU A 359 -57.04 -5.64 -9.12
N ARG A 360 -57.47 -6.04 -7.91
CA ARG A 360 -57.19 -7.35 -7.25
C ARG A 360 -57.45 -7.25 -5.74
N GLN A 361 -58.68 -7.59 -5.34
CA GLN A 361 -59.00 -8.52 -4.22
C GLN A 361 -60.48 -8.42 -3.87
N SER A 362 -61.31 -8.92 -4.78
CA SER A 362 -62.53 -9.62 -4.39
C SER A 362 -62.10 -10.90 -3.65
N GLU A 363 -62.04 -10.85 -2.31
CA GLU A 363 -62.15 -11.97 -1.36
C GLU A 363 -61.54 -11.59 -0.01
N GLN A 364 -62.19 -10.69 0.74
CA GLN A 364 -62.26 -10.69 2.22
C GLN A 364 -63.07 -9.49 2.75
N SER A 365 -64.25 -9.24 2.17
CA SER A 365 -65.30 -8.47 2.84
C SER A 365 -65.98 -9.37 3.86
N ASN A 366 -65.45 -9.45 5.08
CA ASN A 366 -66.19 -9.73 6.33
C ASN A 366 -65.25 -9.73 7.55
N GLN A 367 -64.65 -8.58 7.87
CA GLN A 367 -64.22 -8.30 9.25
C GLN A 367 -63.94 -6.81 9.48
N SER A 368 -64.92 -5.97 9.18
CA SER A 368 -64.94 -4.57 9.62
C SER A 368 -65.70 -4.45 10.94
N SER A 369 -65.02 -4.69 12.06
CA SER A 369 -65.30 -3.94 13.30
C SER A 369 -64.15 -4.15 14.29
N LEU A 370 -63.80 -3.06 14.99
CA LEU A 370 -62.94 -3.00 16.18
C LEU A 370 -61.45 -2.65 15.99
N TYR A 371 -61.15 -1.49 15.40
CA TYR A 371 -59.92 -0.77 15.73
C TYR A 371 -60.22 0.67 16.20
N PRO A 372 -59.61 1.15 17.30
CA PRO A 372 -59.79 2.53 17.77
C PRO A 372 -59.39 3.57 16.73
N ASN A 373 -60.08 4.71 16.70
CA ASN A 373 -59.85 5.83 15.78
C ASN A 373 -58.39 6.37 15.78
N GLU A 374 -57.60 6.07 16.80
CA GLU A 374 -56.19 6.43 16.90
C GLU A 374 -55.28 5.59 15.99
N ILE A 375 -55.59 4.31 15.79
CA ILE A 375 -54.83 3.43 14.89
C ILE A 375 -55.10 3.82 13.43
N LYS A 376 -56.33 4.26 13.12
CA LYS A 376 -56.69 4.78 11.81
C LYS A 376 -55.92 6.06 11.47
N LYS A 377 -55.82 6.99 12.43
CA LYS A 377 -54.98 8.21 12.29
C LYS A 377 -53.48 7.90 12.17
N ALA A 378 -52.98 6.86 12.83
CA ALA A 378 -51.60 6.44 12.69
C ALA A 378 -51.31 5.84 11.30
N PHE A 379 -52.26 5.07 10.74
CA PHE A 379 -52.17 4.56 9.37
C PHE A 379 -52.24 5.66 8.32
N ASP A 380 -53.11 6.66 8.52
CA ASP A 380 -53.19 7.82 7.61
C ASP A 380 -51.92 8.69 7.71
N GLY A 381 -51.33 8.82 8.90
CA GLY A 381 -50.02 9.45 9.09
C GLY A 381 -48.87 8.71 8.40
N LEU A 382 -48.85 7.38 8.48
CA LEU A 382 -47.88 6.54 7.76
C LEU A 382 -48.06 6.63 6.23
N LYS A 383 -49.30 6.72 5.74
CA LYS A 383 -49.58 6.96 4.30
C LYS A 383 -49.11 8.35 3.86
N CYS A 384 -49.36 9.42 4.63
CA CYS A 384 -48.91 10.79 4.26
C CYS A 384 -47.35 10.87 4.30
N ILE A 385 -46.67 10.16 5.22
CA ILE A 385 -45.19 10.06 5.24
C ILE A 385 -44.64 9.27 4.04
N ALA A 386 -45.23 8.12 3.71
CA ALA A 386 -44.80 7.31 2.57
C ALA A 386 -44.98 8.02 1.22
N ALA A 387 -46.07 8.78 1.07
CA ALA A 387 -46.31 9.63 -0.10
C ALA A 387 -45.27 10.77 -0.21
N HIS A 388 -44.93 11.41 0.92
CA HIS A 388 -43.92 12.46 0.94
C HIS A 388 -42.51 11.94 0.60
N MET A 389 -42.14 10.75 1.12
CA MET A 389 -40.86 10.12 0.78
C MET A 389 -40.77 9.72 -0.71
N ARG A 390 -41.87 9.28 -1.32
CA ARG A 390 -41.92 9.01 -2.76
C ARG A 390 -41.76 10.27 -3.60
N GLN A 391 -42.37 11.38 -3.20
CA GLN A 391 -42.21 12.67 -3.89
C GLN A 391 -40.76 13.18 -3.79
N GLU A 392 -40.10 13.04 -2.64
CA GLU A 392 -38.67 13.38 -2.52
C GLU A 392 -37.78 12.52 -3.42
N ASP A 393 -38.09 11.23 -3.57
CA ASP A 393 -37.32 10.34 -4.45
C ASP A 393 -37.55 10.65 -5.94
N GLU A 394 -38.76 11.03 -6.35
CA GLU A 394 -39.04 11.50 -7.71
C GLU A 394 -38.40 12.87 -7.99
N GLU A 395 -38.41 13.80 -7.03
CA GLU A 395 -37.66 15.06 -7.17
C GLU A 395 -36.14 14.85 -7.27
N LYS A 396 -35.60 13.88 -6.52
CA LYS A 396 -34.18 13.50 -6.65
C LYS A 396 -33.90 12.90 -8.03
N LYS A 397 -34.77 12.02 -8.57
CA LYS A 397 -34.63 11.49 -9.93
C LYS A 397 -34.66 12.58 -11.01
N VAL A 398 -35.54 13.58 -10.88
CA VAL A 398 -35.62 14.72 -11.82
C VAL A 398 -34.40 15.64 -11.70
N LYS A 399 -33.83 15.82 -10.50
CA LYS A 399 -32.55 16.54 -10.32
C LYS A 399 -31.39 15.76 -10.96
N PHE A 400 -31.31 14.45 -10.77
CA PHE A 400 -30.27 13.61 -11.38
C PHE A 400 -30.37 13.56 -12.92
N SER A 401 -31.57 13.61 -13.51
CA SER A 401 -31.72 13.67 -14.97
C SER A 401 -31.29 15.04 -15.55
N LYS A 402 -31.59 16.15 -14.86
CA LYS A 402 -31.09 17.50 -15.25
C LYS A 402 -29.57 17.61 -15.20
N TYR A 403 -28.91 16.99 -14.21
CA TYR A 403 -27.43 16.97 -14.13
C TYR A 403 -26.78 16.11 -15.22
N ARG A 404 -27.48 15.08 -15.74
CA ARG A 404 -26.97 14.23 -16.83
C ARG A 404 -27.07 14.91 -18.20
N VAL A 405 -28.04 15.81 -18.40
CA VAL A 405 -28.20 16.59 -19.65
C VAL A 405 -27.17 17.73 -19.76
N TYR A 406 -26.75 18.33 -18.64
CA TYR A 406 -25.73 19.39 -18.65
C TYR A 406 -24.28 18.91 -18.86
N LYS A 407 -24.02 17.60 -18.80
CA LYS A 407 -22.67 17.02 -18.99
C LYS A 407 -22.44 16.40 -20.37
N ILE A 408 -23.39 16.56 -21.30
CA ILE A 408 -23.30 16.08 -22.69
C ILE A 408 -23.19 17.24 -23.70
N ASN A 409 -23.37 18.50 -23.27
CA ASN A 409 -23.22 19.69 -24.13
C ASN A 409 -22.10 20.66 -23.65
N HIS A 410 -20.97 20.11 -23.23
CA HIS A 410 -19.71 20.87 -23.14
C HIS A 410 -18.50 20.00 -23.46
#